data_AF-A0A915NC41-F1
#
_entry.id   AF-A0A915NC41-F1
#
_cell.length_a   1.000
_cell.length_b   1.000
_cell.length_c   1.000
_cell.angle_alpha   90.00
_cell.angle_beta   90.00
_cell.angle_gamma   90.00
#
_symmetry.space_group_name_H-M   'P 1'
#
loop_
_entity.id
_entity.type
_entity.pdbx_description
1 polymer ?
#
loop_
_entity_poly.entity_id
_entity_poly.type
_entity_poly.pdbx_seq_one_letter_code
_entity_poly.pdbx_strand_id
1 'polypeptide(L)'
;CKDMCLNSYLKAADFYKGEEQKSSASKCLVKVGLLAAELEQYQRAMHIFEEIAIYESENNMLKYASRGHFFQALLCALCYDSLEAERALKRYTEISPIFKDSDEFKLITKLMNSVK
;
A
#
# COMPACT_ATOMS: atom_id res chain seq x y z
N CYS A 1 8.25 -19.47 -9.87
CA CYS A 1 8.69 -19.41 -8.45
C CYS A 1 7.99 -18.31 -7.67
N LYS A 2 7.96 -17.05 -8.16
CA LYS A 2 7.34 -15.92 -7.44
C LYS A 2 5.84 -16.11 -7.16
N ASP A 3 5.08 -16.70 -8.08
CA ASP A 3 3.64 -16.98 -7.86
C ASP A 3 3.39 -17.96 -6.70
N MET A 4 4.26 -18.96 -6.53
CA MET A 4 4.17 -19.89 -5.41
C MET A 4 4.45 -19.17 -4.08
N CYS A 5 5.46 -18.30 -4.05
CA CYS A 5 5.75 -17.47 -2.88
C CYS A 5 4.56 -16.55 -2.54
N LEU A 6 3.99 -15.89 -3.54
CA LEU A 6 2.84 -15.01 -3.39
C LEU A 6 1.65 -15.76 -2.77
N ASN A 7 1.32 -16.93 -3.30
CA ASN A 7 0.22 -17.75 -2.78
C ASN A 7 0.48 -18.26 -1.36
N SER A 8 1.72 -18.62 -1.03
CA SER A 8 2.10 -19.04 0.32
C SER A 8 2.00 -17.90 1.33
N TYR A 9 2.45 -16.70 0.98
CA TYR A 9 2.34 -15.52 1.86
C TYR A 9 0.89 -15.06 2.03
N LEU A 10 0.05 -15.18 1.01
CA LEU A 10 -1.39 -14.91 1.14
C LEU A 10 -2.05 -15.86 2.12
N LYS A 11 -1.83 -17.17 1.97
CA LYS A 11 -2.37 -18.16 2.89
C LYS A 11 -1.92 -17.91 4.33
N ALA A 12 -0.65 -17.53 4.52
CA ALA A 12 -0.14 -17.16 5.84
C ALA A 12 -0.82 -15.89 6.39
N ALA A 13 -1.04 -14.87 5.55
CA ALA A 13 -1.74 -13.66 5.95
C ALA A 13 -3.18 -13.96 6.37
N ASP A 14 -3.92 -14.78 5.60
CA ASP A 14 -5.29 -15.17 5.92
C ASP A 14 -5.38 -15.96 7.22
N PHE A 15 -4.41 -16.86 7.47
CA PHE A 15 -4.28 -17.56 8.74
C PHE A 15 -4.08 -16.60 9.91
N TYR A 16 -3.14 -15.65 9.80
CA TYR A 16 -2.92 -14.64 10.84
C TYR A 16 -4.11 -13.69 11.03
N LYS A 17 -4.88 -13.39 9.97
CA LYS A 17 -6.13 -12.63 10.09
C LYS A 17 -7.18 -13.40 10.89
N GLY A 18 -7.31 -14.72 10.67
CA GLY A 18 -8.23 -15.59 11.41
C GLY A 18 -7.88 -15.73 12.89
N GLU A 19 -6.59 -15.76 13.22
CA GLU A 19 -6.08 -15.80 14.60
C GLU A 19 -6.04 -14.40 15.28
N GLU A 20 -6.68 -13.39 14.69
CA GLU A 20 -6.68 -11.99 15.13
C GLU A 20 -5.29 -11.33 15.26
N GLN A 21 -4.26 -11.93 14.68
CA GLN A 21 -2.87 -11.44 14.68
C GLN A 21 -2.61 -10.44 13.54
N LYS A 22 -3.28 -9.29 13.59
CA LYS A 22 -3.25 -8.28 12.52
C LYS A 22 -1.84 -7.78 12.17
N SER A 23 -0.96 -7.57 13.15
CA SER A 23 0.44 -7.14 12.89
C SER A 23 1.24 -8.17 12.09
N SER A 24 1.07 -9.46 12.40
CA SER A 24 1.72 -10.56 11.67
C SER A 24 1.15 -10.68 10.26
N ALA A 25 -0.17 -10.55 10.12
CA ALA A 25 -0.84 -10.53 8.83
C ALA A 25 -0.33 -9.38 7.93
N SER A 26 -0.22 -8.15 8.46
CA SER A 26 0.31 -7.01 7.72
C SER A 26 1.71 -7.26 7.18
N LYS A 27 2.61 -7.86 7.97
CA LYS A 27 3.96 -8.22 7.51
C LYS A 27 3.95 -9.19 6.33
N CYS A 28 3.07 -10.19 6.36
CA CYS A 28 2.90 -11.12 5.24
C CYS A 28 2.33 -10.38 4.01
N LEU A 29 1.31 -9.54 4.19
CA LEU A 29 0.69 -8.78 3.12
C LEU A 29 1.66 -7.80 2.45
N VAL A 30 2.59 -7.16 3.18
CA VAL A 30 3.65 -6.34 2.58
C VAL A 30 4.47 -7.17 1.58
N LYS A 31 4.82 -8.42 1.93
CA LYS A 31 5.54 -9.31 1.01
C LYS A 31 4.70 -9.70 -0.19
N VAL A 32 3.39 -9.93 -0.01
CA VAL A 32 2.47 -10.18 -1.11
C VAL A 32 2.40 -8.97 -2.05
N GLY A 33 2.26 -7.75 -1.52
CA GLY A 33 2.19 -6.52 -2.30
C GLY A 33 3.46 -6.30 -3.14
N LEU A 34 4.64 -6.51 -2.54
CA LEU A 34 5.93 -6.42 -3.25
C LEU A 34 6.03 -7.45 -4.37
N LEU A 35 5.70 -8.72 -4.10
CA LEU A 35 5.73 -9.78 -5.11
C LEU A 35 4.71 -9.52 -6.23
N ALA A 36 3.53 -9.00 -5.89
CA ALA A 36 2.50 -8.64 -6.86
C ALA A 36 2.97 -7.51 -7.78
N ALA A 37 3.63 -6.48 -7.23
CA ALA A 37 4.21 -5.39 -8.01
C ALA A 37 5.32 -5.87 -8.95
N GLU A 38 6.19 -6.80 -8.50
CA GLU A 38 7.22 -7.42 -9.35
C GLU A 38 6.67 -8.33 -10.45
N LEU A 39 5.45 -8.81 -10.30
CA LEU A 39 4.72 -9.60 -11.30
C LEU A 39 3.83 -8.71 -12.18
N GLU A 40 4.04 -7.39 -12.15
CA GLU A 40 3.26 -6.39 -12.90
C GLU A 40 1.77 -6.37 -12.57
N GLN A 41 1.36 -7.01 -11.45
CA GLN A 41 -0.01 -6.99 -10.94
C GLN A 41 -0.25 -5.72 -10.11
N TYR A 42 -0.04 -4.55 -10.71
CA TYR A 42 -0.04 -3.26 -10.00
C TYR A 42 -1.37 -2.95 -9.32
N GLN A 43 -2.50 -3.26 -9.96
CA GLN A 43 -3.83 -3.05 -9.36
C GLN A 43 -4.00 -3.88 -8.07
N ARG A 44 -3.53 -5.12 -8.07
CA ARG A 44 -3.59 -5.99 -6.90
C ARG A 44 -2.66 -5.50 -5.79
N ALA A 45 -1.43 -5.12 -6.14
CA ALA A 45 -0.47 -4.57 -5.20
C ALA A 45 -0.99 -3.29 -4.53
N MET A 46 -1.60 -2.39 -5.33
CA MET A 46 -2.24 -1.17 -4.86
C MET A 46 -3.28 -1.46 -3.77
N HIS A 47 -4.24 -2.36 -4.01
CA HIS A 47 -5.27 -2.68 -3.02
C HIS A 47 -4.68 -3.28 -1.73
N ILE A 48 -3.65 -4.13 -1.84
CA ILE A 48 -3.00 -4.73 -0.67
C ILE A 48 -2.30 -3.66 0.17
N PHE A 49 -1.54 -2.76 -0.46
CA PHE A 49 -0.89 -1.67 0.25
C PHE A 49 -1.88 -0.67 0.84
N GLU A 50 -2.98 -0.39 0.14
CA GLU A 50 -4.07 0.46 0.65
C GLU A 50 -4.70 -0.14 1.92
N GLU A 51 -5.02 -1.43 1.91
CA GLU A 51 -5.58 -2.13 3.08
C GLU A 51 -4.66 -2.02 4.31
N ILE A 52 -3.36 -2.27 4.12
CA ILE A 52 -2.36 -2.16 5.19
C ILE A 52 -2.24 -0.72 5.69
N ALA A 53 -2.16 0.25 4.76
CA ALA A 53 -1.98 1.65 5.10
C ALA A 53 -3.17 2.21 5.90
N ILE A 54 -4.40 1.85 5.52
CA ILE A 54 -5.61 2.23 6.27
C ILE A 54 -5.57 1.66 7.68
N TYR A 55 -5.31 0.34 7.81
CA TYR A 55 -5.19 -0.30 9.12
C TYR A 55 -4.12 0.38 9.99
N GLU A 56 -2.94 0.67 9.45
CA GLU A 56 -1.87 1.32 10.18
C GLU A 56 -2.18 2.78 10.52
N SER A 57 -2.94 3.47 9.68
CA SER A 57 -3.33 4.87 9.91
C SER A 57 -4.30 5.02 11.09
N GLU A 58 -5.16 4.03 11.33
CA GLU A 58 -6.06 3.98 12.50
C GLU A 58 -5.29 3.68 13.80
N ASN A 59 -4.12 3.05 13.71
CA ASN A 59 -3.31 2.66 14.87
C ASN A 59 -2.32 3.78 15.25
N ASN A 60 -2.50 4.38 16.43
CA ASN A 60 -1.65 5.48 16.90
C ASN A 60 -0.14 5.20 16.91
N MET A 61 0.26 3.94 17.13
CA MET A 61 1.67 3.52 17.10
C MET A 61 2.21 3.32 15.67
N LEU A 62 1.36 2.95 14.71
CA LEU A 62 1.75 2.57 13.35
C LEU A 62 1.47 3.66 12.32
N LYS A 63 0.76 4.74 12.69
CA LYS A 63 0.41 5.86 11.81
C LYS A 63 1.58 6.55 11.09
N TYR A 64 2.82 6.38 11.58
CA TYR A 64 4.01 6.90 10.91
C TYR A 64 4.52 5.96 9.81
N ALA A 65 4.29 4.65 9.96
CA ALA A 65 4.61 3.62 8.98
C ALA A 65 3.61 3.61 7.82
N SER A 66 2.34 3.96 8.09
CA SER A 66 1.28 4.02 7.05
C SER A 66 1.64 4.94 5.88
N ARG A 67 2.44 5.99 6.11
CA ARG A 67 2.94 6.89 5.05
C ARG A 67 3.73 6.15 3.97
N GLY A 68 4.56 5.19 4.37
CA GLY A 68 5.34 4.37 3.44
C GLY A 68 4.45 3.47 2.60
N HIS A 69 3.44 2.85 3.21
CA HIS A 69 2.50 1.99 2.49
C HIS A 69 1.55 2.78 1.58
N PHE A 70 1.07 3.97 2.00
CA PHE A 70 0.34 4.87 1.11
C PHE A 70 1.17 5.28 -0.11
N PHE A 71 2.46 5.59 0.09
CA PHE A 71 3.37 5.91 -1.00
C PHE A 71 3.55 4.73 -1.96
N GLN A 72 3.73 3.52 -1.45
CA GLN A 72 3.82 2.30 -2.27
C GLN A 72 2.52 2.03 -3.06
N ALA A 73 1.35 2.22 -2.43
CA ALA A 73 0.07 2.10 -3.10
C ALA A 73 -0.08 3.11 -4.25
N LEU A 74 0.32 4.37 -4.03
CA LEU A 74 0.26 5.42 -5.06
C LEU A 74 1.25 5.19 -6.21
N LEU A 75 2.43 4.65 -5.93
CA LEU A 75 3.37 4.25 -6.99
C LEU A 75 2.77 3.14 -7.86
N CYS A 76 2.14 2.13 -7.25
CA CYS A 76 1.45 1.08 -8.00
C CYS A 76 0.27 1.65 -8.81
N ALA A 77 -0.48 2.58 -8.22
CA ALA A 77 -1.56 3.28 -8.91
C ALA A 77 -1.03 4.06 -10.13
N LEU A 78 0.09 4.78 -9.99
CA LEU A 78 0.69 5.56 -11.07
C LEU A 78 1.20 4.68 -12.22
N CYS A 79 1.73 3.48 -11.92
CA CYS A 79 2.10 2.50 -12.93
C CYS A 79 0.90 1.89 -13.67
N TYR A 80 -0.28 1.88 -13.03
CA TYR A 80 -1.51 1.35 -13.59
C TYR A 80 -2.28 2.40 -14.39
N ASP A 81 -2.64 3.52 -13.76
CA ASP A 81 -3.36 4.65 -14.34
C ASP A 81 -3.09 5.94 -13.52
N SER A 82 -2.63 6.99 -14.21
CA SER A 82 -2.36 8.30 -13.60
C SER A 82 -3.61 8.95 -13.01
N LEU A 83 -4.80 8.71 -13.59
CA LEU A 83 -6.06 9.23 -13.06
C LEU A 83 -6.44 8.53 -11.75
N GLU A 84 -6.19 7.24 -11.64
CA GLU A 84 -6.44 6.48 -10.42
C GLU A 84 -5.51 6.93 -9.30
N ALA A 85 -4.25 7.20 -9.61
CA ALA A 85 -3.30 7.79 -8.65
C ALA A 85 -3.79 9.14 -8.10
N GLU A 86 -4.40 10.00 -8.92
CA GLU A 86 -4.98 11.29 -8.45
C GLU A 86 -6.17 11.12 -7.51
N ARG A 87 -7.05 10.17 -7.82
CA ARG A 87 -8.19 9.84 -6.98
C ARG A 87 -7.72 9.26 -5.64
N ALA A 88 -6.78 8.32 -5.69
CA ALA A 88 -6.19 7.71 -4.51
C ALA A 88 -5.46 8.75 -3.64
N LEU A 89 -4.70 9.68 -4.24
CA LEU A 89 -3.98 10.72 -3.52
C LEU A 89 -4.92 11.58 -2.68
N LYS A 90 -6.05 12.02 -3.26
CA LYS A 90 -7.07 12.80 -2.54
C LYS A 90 -7.65 12.00 -1.38
N ARG A 91 -8.06 10.76 -1.62
CA ARG A 91 -8.59 9.86 -0.58
C ARG A 91 -7.58 9.64 0.56
N TYR A 92 -6.31 9.41 0.27
CA TYR A 92 -5.29 9.15 1.30
C TYR A 92 -5.00 10.40 2.14
N THR A 93 -5.06 11.60 1.55
CA THR A 93 -4.93 12.84 2.33
C THR A 93 -6.11 13.11 3.25
N GLU A 94 -7.31 12.64 2.91
CA GLU A 94 -8.49 12.72 3.77
C GLU A 94 -8.42 11.71 4.91
N ILE A 95 -7.95 10.49 4.63
CA ILE A 95 -7.81 9.42 5.63
C ILE A 95 -6.69 9.75 6.63
N SER A 96 -5.55 10.24 6.15
CA SER A 96 -4.39 10.52 6.99
C SER A 96 -3.85 11.92 6.75
N PRO A 97 -4.21 12.91 7.58
CA PRO A 97 -3.65 14.26 7.51
C PRO A 97 -2.11 14.28 7.65
N ILE A 98 -1.55 13.34 8.41
CA ILE A 98 -0.11 13.19 8.62
C ILE A 98 0.62 12.83 7.32
N PHE A 99 -0.05 12.15 6.40
CA PHE A 99 0.52 11.84 5.09
C PHE A 99 0.70 13.10 4.26
N LYS A 100 -0.21 14.09 4.32
CA LYS A 100 -0.13 15.32 3.54
C LYS A 100 1.14 16.15 3.82
N ASP A 101 1.59 16.16 5.07
CA ASP A 101 2.78 16.93 5.47
C ASP A 101 4.10 16.15 5.25
N SER A 102 4.01 14.90 4.79
CA SER A 102 5.16 14.02 4.61
C SER A 102 5.97 14.33 3.35
N ASP A 103 7.24 13.94 3.35
CA ASP A 103 8.11 14.11 2.17
C ASP A 103 7.72 13.12 1.06
N GLU A 104 7.15 11.98 1.41
CA GLU A 104 6.57 11.00 0.51
C GLU A 104 5.41 11.60 -0.31
N PHE A 105 4.55 12.41 0.32
CA PHE A 105 3.48 13.12 -0.37
C PHE A 105 4.02 14.17 -1.36
N LYS A 106 5.04 14.93 -0.96
CA LYS A 106 5.69 15.90 -1.86
C LYS A 106 6.34 15.20 -3.05
N LEU A 107 6.98 14.06 -2.82
CA LEU A 107 7.63 13.28 -3.87
C LEU A 107 6.61 12.73 -4.87
N ILE A 108 5.55 12.06 -4.41
CA ILE A 108 4.55 11.48 -5.31
C ILE A 108 3.81 12.54 -6.12
N THR A 109 3.48 13.68 -5.51
CA THR A 109 2.84 14.81 -6.22
C THR A 109 3.74 15.33 -7.34
N LYS A 110 5.06 15.46 -7.10
CA LYS A 110 6.02 15.85 -8.14
C LYS A 110 6.10 14.81 -9.26
N LEU A 111 6.15 13.52 -8.92
CA LEU A 111 6.18 12.44 -9.91
C LEU A 111 4.92 12.45 -10.79
N MET A 112 3.74 12.55 -10.18
CA MET A 112 2.47 12.61 -10.92
C MET A 112 2.40 13.81 -11.86
N ASN A 113 2.92 14.97 -11.44
CA ASN A 113 2.98 16.15 -12.30
C ASN A 113 3.98 16.01 -13.46
N SER A 114 5.02 15.17 -13.32
CA SER A 114 6.00 14.92 -14.38
C SER A 114 5.56 13.87 -15.40
N VAL A 115 4.58 13.03 -15.04
CA VAL A 115 4.02 11.98 -15.91
C VAL A 115 2.85 12.52 -16.75
N LYS A 116 2.35 13.72 -16.43
CA LYS A 116 1.42 14.49 -17.26
C LYS A 116 2.13 15.16 -18.43
#